data_AF-A0A950T2B1-F1
#
_entry.id   AF-A0A950T2B1-F1
#
_cell.length_a   1.000
_cell.length_b   1.000
_cell.length_c   1.000
_cell.angle_alpha   90.00
_cell.angle_beta   90.00
_cell.angle_gamma   90.00
#
_symmetry.space_group_name_H-M   'P 1'
#
loop_
_entity.id
_entity.type
_entity.pdbx_description
1 polymer ?
#
loop_
_entity_poly.entity_id
_entity_poly.type
_entity_poly.pdbx_seq_one_letter_code
_entity_poly.pdbx_strand_id
1 'polypeptide(L)' 'MSTCIAFAAGTGDGHHFLNATDKDAAFLVVGYRTPGDEVTYPDIDLELKAGPDGEKKFRHKDGSPYPKIEGT' A
#
# COMPACT_ATOMS: atom_id res chain seq x y z
N MET A 1 14.36 -17.48 18.18
CA MET A 1 14.47 -17.36 16.71
C MET A 1 13.62 -16.19 16.27
N SER A 2 14.08 -15.36 15.34
CA SER A 2 13.27 -14.31 14.73
C SER A 2 12.59 -14.86 13.47
N THR A 3 11.36 -14.43 13.21
CA THR A 3 10.63 -14.73 11.97
C THR A 3 10.96 -13.67 10.92
N CYS A 4 11.13 -14.09 9.67
CA CYS A 4 11.31 -13.21 8.52
C CYS A 4 10.27 -13.57 7.44
N ILE A 5 9.75 -12.55 6.74
CA ILE A 5 8.82 -12.70 5.61
C ILE A 5 9.26 -11.77 4.48
N ALA A 6 8.97 -12.14 3.23
CA ALA A 6 9.29 -11.36 2.05
C ALA A 6 8.08 -11.28 1.11
N PHE A 7 7.95 -10.16 0.41
CA PHE A 7 6.84 -9.89 -0.51
C PHE A 7 7.40 -9.54 -1.88
N ALA A 8 7.34 -10.50 -2.82
CA ALA A 8 7.82 -10.28 -4.17
C ALA A 8 6.89 -9.30 -4.91
N ALA A 9 7.47 -8.33 -5.61
CA ALA A 9 6.74 -7.33 -6.37
C ALA A 9 5.89 -7.97 -7.49
N GLY A 10 4.71 -7.41 -7.74
CA GLY A 10 3.84 -7.82 -8.85
C GLY A 10 3.10 -9.15 -8.66
N THR A 11 3.17 -9.77 -7.48
CA THR A 11 2.42 -11.01 -7.19
C THR A 11 0.92 -10.80 -7.03
N GLY A 12 0.49 -9.58 -6.68
CA GLY A 12 -0.89 -9.27 -6.35
C GLY A 12 -1.33 -9.74 -4.96
N ASP A 13 -0.42 -10.34 -4.17
CA ASP A 13 -0.69 -10.81 -2.81
C ASP A 13 -0.57 -9.64 -1.81
N GLY A 14 -1.72 -9.05 -1.47
CA GLY A 14 -1.79 -7.97 -0.50
C GLY A 14 -1.52 -8.48 0.92
N HIS A 15 -0.76 -7.72 1.70
CA HIS A 15 -0.36 -8.11 3.04
C HIS A 15 -0.46 -6.93 4.01
N HIS A 16 -0.83 -7.24 5.25
CA HIS A 16 -0.79 -6.31 6.38
C HIS A 16 -0.28 -7.03 7.62
N PHE A 17 0.10 -6.26 8.65
CA PHE A 17 0.43 -6.80 9.96
C PHE A 17 -0.59 -6.31 10.98
N LEU A 18 -1.21 -7.25 11.70
CA LEU A 18 -2.11 -6.96 12.81
C LEU A 18 -1.41 -7.30 14.13
N ASN A 19 -1.27 -6.31 15.01
CA ASN A 19 -0.89 -6.56 16.39
C ASN A 19 -2.14 -6.93 17.20
N ALA A 20 -2.35 -8.23 17.44
CA ALA A 20 -3.49 -8.76 18.20
C ALA A 20 -3.23 -8.85 19.72
N THR A 21 -2.25 -8.08 20.23
CA THR A 21 -1.85 -8.09 21.64
C THR A 21 -2.04 -6.73 22.29
N ASP A 22 -1.88 -6.66 23.62
CA ASP A 22 -1.93 -5.45 24.43
C ASP A 22 -0.56 -4.78 24.62
N LYS A 23 0.47 -5.26 23.90
CA LYS A 23 1.86 -4.77 24.00
C LYS A 23 2.34 -4.23 22.66
N ASP A 24 3.33 -3.35 22.70
CA ASP A 24 3.98 -2.85 21.49
C ASP A 24 4.67 -3.99 20.72
N ALA A 25 4.53 -3.95 19.40
CA ALA A 25 5.20 -4.84 18.47
C ALA A 25 6.08 -4.01 17.51
N ALA A 26 7.32 -4.48 17.29
CA ALA A 26 8.28 -3.83 16.41
C ALA A 26 8.88 -4.83 15.42
N PHE A 27 9.08 -4.39 14.18
CA PHE A 27 9.73 -5.14 13.12
C PHE A 27 10.44 -4.20 12.15
N LEU A 28 11.41 -4.73 11.40
CA LEU A 28 12.13 -3.99 10.37
C LEU A 28 11.45 -4.20 9.01
N VAL A 29 11.17 -3.10 8.31
CA VAL A 29 10.73 -3.13 6.91
C VAL A 29 11.86 -2.65 6.02
N VAL A 30 12.20 -3.46 5.02
CA VAL A 30 13.17 -3.11 3.98
C VAL A 30 12.47 -3.18 2.64
N GLY A 31 12.50 -2.08 1.89
CA GLY A 31 11.84 -1.97 0.58
C GLY A 31 12.68 -1.17 -0.41
N TYR A 32 12.57 -1.51 -1.68
CA TYR A 32 13.24 -0.78 -2.77
C TYR A 32 12.47 0.50 -3.11
N ARG A 33 13.18 1.57 -3.49
CA ARG A 33 12.58 2.84 -3.90
C ARG A 33 12.60 2.95 -5.42
N THR A 34 11.51 2.54 -6.07
CA THR A 34 11.38 2.57 -7.53
C THR A 34 10.57 3.79 -8.00
N PRO A 35 11.04 4.53 -9.01
CA PRO A 35 10.17 5.42 -9.79
C PRO A 35 9.01 4.63 -10.40
N GLY A 36 7.80 5.18 -10.38
CA GLY A 36 6.62 4.51 -10.96
C GLY A 36 6.04 3.37 -10.12
N ASP A 37 6.42 3.23 -8.85
CA ASP A 37 5.80 2.24 -7.96
C ASP A 37 4.27 2.45 -7.81
N GLU A 38 3.51 1.37 -7.83
CA GLU A 38 2.03 1.37 -7.82
C GLU A 38 1.51 0.48 -6.68
N VAL A 39 0.40 0.87 -6.06
CA VAL A 39 -0.22 0.14 -4.95
C VAL A 39 -1.68 -0.16 -5.27
N THR A 40 -2.09 -1.41 -5.07
CA THR A 40 -3.51 -1.82 -5.10
C THR A 40 -3.91 -2.26 -3.70
N TYR A 41 -5.00 -1.71 -3.17
CA TYR A 41 -5.58 -2.17 -1.92
C TYR A 41 -6.67 -3.21 -2.25
N PRO A 42 -6.47 -4.51 -1.96
CA PRO A 42 -7.39 -5.54 -2.42
C PRO A 42 -8.76 -5.45 -1.73
N ASP A 43 -8.77 -5.14 -0.43
CA ASP A 43 -9.97 -5.22 0.43
C ASP A 43 -10.97 -4.08 0.22
N ILE A 44 -10.56 -2.98 -0.40
CA ILE A 44 -11.40 -1.79 -0.66
C ILE A 44 -11.20 -1.29 -2.09
N ASP A 45 -12.09 -0.45 -2.57
CA ASP A 45 -11.99 0.14 -3.91
C ASP A 45 -10.98 1.30 -3.96
N LEU A 46 -9.70 0.99 -3.76
CA LEU A 46 -8.62 1.97 -3.68
C LEU A 46 -7.34 1.47 -4.37
N GLU A 47 -6.69 2.36 -5.09
CA GLU A 47 -5.35 2.21 -5.65
C GLU A 47 -4.56 3.53 -5.58
N LEU A 48 -3.24 3.43 -5.61
CA LEU A 48 -2.30 4.55 -5.74
C LEU A 48 -1.44 4.30 -6.97
N LYS A 49 -1.76 5.00 -8.06
CA LYS A 49 -1.08 4.88 -9.36
C LYS A 49 -0.73 6.25 -9.92
N ALA A 50 0.26 6.30 -10.81
CA ALA A 50 0.57 7.51 -11.56
C ALA A 50 -0.55 7.82 -12.55
N GLY A 51 -1.02 9.07 -12.56
CA GLY A 51 -1.93 9.57 -13.59
C GLY A 51 -1.19 9.92 -14.90
N PRO A 52 -1.92 10.38 -15.93
CA PRO A 52 -1.31 10.88 -17.17
C PRO A 52 -0.32 12.05 -16.96
N ASP A 53 -0.43 12.76 -15.84
CA ASP A 53 0.44 13.84 -15.40
C ASP A 53 1.71 13.33 -14.68
N GLY A 54 1.85 12.02 -14.50
CA GLY A 54 2.95 11.40 -13.76
C GLY A 54 2.82 11.50 -12.23
N GLU A 55 1.78 12.15 -11.72
CA GLU A 55 1.56 12.28 -10.28
C GLU A 55 0.84 11.06 -9.72
N LYS A 56 1.34 10.52 -8.60
CA LYS A 56 0.65 9.45 -7.86
C LYS A 56 -0.58 10.02 -7.15
N LYS A 57 -1.75 9.47 -7.44
CA LYS A 57 -3.02 9.89 -6.85
C LYS A 57 -3.81 8.67 -6.38
N PHE A 58 -4.51 8.82 -5.26
CA PHE A 58 -5.50 7.84 -4.83
C PHE A 58 -6.68 7.85 -5.81
N ARG A 59 -7.07 6.66 -6.25
CA ARG A 59 -8.17 6.45 -7.20
C ARG A 59 -8.99 5.24 -6.78
N HIS A 60 -10.24 5.24 -7.21
CA HIS A 60 -11.00 4.01 -7.33
C HIS A 60 -10.35 3.09 -8.37
N LYS A 61 -10.61 1.79 -8.31
CA LYS A 61 -10.03 0.78 -9.24
C LYS A 61 -10.52 0.97 -10.69
N ASP A 62 -11.58 1.74 -10.91
CA ASP A 62 -12.05 2.17 -12.23
C ASP A 62 -11.30 3.40 -12.79
N GLY A 63 -10.35 3.96 -12.02
CA GLY A 63 -9.54 5.12 -12.37
C GLY A 63 -10.15 6.47 -11.98
N SER A 64 -11.40 6.51 -11.51
CA SER A 64 -12.04 7.73 -11.03
C SER A 64 -11.33 8.26 -9.76
N PRO A 65 -11.29 9.59 -9.54
CA PRO A 65 -10.60 10.15 -8.38
C PRO A 65 -11.22 9.66 -7.06
N TYR A 66 -10.38 9.22 -6.12
CA TYR A 66 -10.85 8.91 -4.77
C TYR A 66 -11.13 10.22 -4.03
N PRO A 67 -12.25 10.34 -3.28
CA PRO A 67 -12.62 11.59 -2.62
C PRO A 67 -11.55 12.03 -1.62
N LYS A 68 -11.12 13.29 -1.74
CA LYS A 68 -10.35 13.96 -0.67
C LYS A 68 -11.34 14.41 0.38
N ILE A 69 -11.11 14.04 1.64
CA ILE A 69 -11.79 14.68 2.76
C ILE A 69 -11.06 16.00 2.98
N GLU A 70 -11.71 17.13 2.72
CA GLU A 70 -11.13 18.44 3.01
C GLU A 70 -11.07 18.66 4.53
N GLY A 71 -9.90 19.06 5.05
CA GLY A 71 -9.73 19.49 6.44
C GLY A 71 -8.87 18.62 7.37
N THR A 72 -8.03 17.73 6.84
CA THR A 72 -6.94 17.07 7.59
C THR A 72 -5.57 17.53 7.12
#